data_AF-A0A3D2VKY1-F1
#
_entry.id   AF-A0A3D2VKY1-F1
#
_cell.length_a   1.000
_cell.length_b   1.000
_cell.length_c   1.000
_cell.angle_alpha   90.00
_cell.angle_beta   90.00
_cell.angle_gamma   90.00
#
_symmetry.space_group_name_H-M   'P 1'
#
loop_
_entity.id
_entity.type
_entity.pdbx_description
1 polymer ?
#
loop_
_entity_poly.entity_id
_entity_poly.type
_entity_poly.pdbx_seq_one_letter_code
_entity_poly.pdbx_strand_id
1 'polypeptide(L)' 'MSQEHDDHGNTVAAWTLVAIVIVGCTIGSVGFIVAQPPLVIVGTVVALLGVVVGKVLQMMGLGKRQVSPDA' A
#
# COMPACT_ATOMS: atom_id res chain seq x y z
N MET A 1 -8.72 -28.44 16.97
CA MET A 1 -9.05 -27.19 16.27
C MET A 1 -7.75 -26.42 16.11
N SER A 2 -6.97 -26.75 15.09
CA SER A 2 -5.73 -26.06 14.75
C SER A 2 -6.08 -24.61 14.41
N GLN A 3 -5.52 -23.64 15.14
CA GLN A 3 -5.67 -22.25 14.80
C GLN A 3 -4.88 -21.97 13.52
N GLU A 4 -5.59 -22.05 12.39
CA GLU A 4 -5.21 -21.40 11.15
C GLU A 4 -5.26 -19.89 11.42
N HIS A 5 -4.14 -19.31 11.85
CA HIS A 5 -4.02 -17.86 11.93
C HIS A 5 -3.89 -17.36 10.50
N ASP A 6 -5.02 -16.86 9.98
CA ASP A 6 -5.09 -16.08 8.76
C ASP A 6 -4.25 -14.80 8.89
N ASP A 7 -2.94 -14.93 8.68
CA ASP A 7 -1.98 -13.82 8.55
C ASP A 7 -2.20 -13.09 7.20
N HIS A 8 -3.44 -12.75 6.90
CA HIS A 8 -3.87 -12.09 5.67
C HIS A 8 -3.55 -10.60 5.76
N GLY A 9 -2.80 -10.08 4.80
CA GLY A 9 -2.58 -8.63 4.66
C GLY A 9 -1.73 -7.96 5.73
N ASN A 10 -1.29 -8.65 6.80
CA ASN A 10 -0.39 -8.10 7.82
C ASN A 10 1.09 -8.17 7.39
N THR A 11 1.37 -7.72 6.17
CA THR A 11 2.74 -7.64 5.66
C THR A 11 3.16 -6.19 5.59
N VAL A 12 4.44 -5.93 5.84
CA VAL A 12 4.97 -4.57 5.80
C VAL A 12 4.78 -3.98 4.40
N ALA A 13 4.95 -4.76 3.33
CA ALA A 13 4.69 -4.29 1.97
C ALA A 13 3.22 -3.90 1.74
N ALA A 14 2.26 -4.69 2.25
CA ALA A 14 0.84 -4.41 2.10
C ALA A 14 0.44 -3.12 2.85
N TRP A 15 0.82 -3.00 4.13
CA TRP A 15 0.49 -1.81 4.92
C TRP A 15 1.20 -0.56 4.43
N THR A 16 2.42 -0.66 3.91
CA THR A 16 3.13 0.50 3.35
C THR A 16 2.44 1.01 2.09
N LEU A 17 2.04 0.12 1.18
CA LEU A 17 1.26 0.48 0.01
C LEU A 17 -0.04 1.20 0.42
N VAL A 18 -0.79 0.60 1.34
CA VAL A 18 -2.08 1.14 1.81
C VAL A 18 -1.90 2.52 2.45
N ALA A 19 -0.92 2.69 3.34
CA ALA A 19 -0.67 3.98 3.98
C ALA A 19 -0.32 5.09 2.98
N ILE A 20 0.54 4.80 2.00
CA ILE A 20 0.93 5.79 0.98
C ILE A 20 -0.27 6.17 0.10
N VAL A 21 -1.07 5.19 -0.33
CA VAL A 21 -2.25 5.44 -1.16
C VAL A 21 -3.29 6.25 -0.38
N ILE A 22 -3.53 5.93 0.89
CA ILE A 22 -4.43 6.72 1.76
C ILE A 22 -3.96 8.17 1.83
N VAL A 23 -2.68 8.42 2.11
CA VAL A 23 -2.13 9.78 2.19
C VAL A 23 -2.28 10.52 0.85
N GLY A 24 -1.95 9.87 -0.27
CA GLY A 24 -2.11 10.46 -1.60
C GLY A 24 -3.58 10.80 -1.91
N CYS A 25 -4.51 9.89 -1.62
CA CYS A 25 -5.93 10.11 -1.76
C CYS A 25 -6.42 11.25 -0.85
N THR A 26 -5.99 11.33 0.41
CA THR A 26 -6.34 12.42 1.32
C THR A 26 -5.89 13.77 0.77
N ILE A 27 -4.63 13.89 0.32
CA ILE A 27 -4.12 15.12 -0.28
C ILE A 27 -4.91 15.48 -1.55
N GLY A 28 -5.18 14.49 -2.40
CA GLY A 28 -5.96 14.67 -3.63
C GLY A 28 -7.39 15.13 -3.37
N SER A 29 -8.09 14.52 -2.41
CA SER A 29 -9.44 14.90 -1.99
C SER A 29 -9.47 16.31 -1.43
N VAL A 30 -8.50 16.69 -0.59
CA VAL A 30 -8.39 18.08 -0.09
C VAL A 30 -8.16 19.04 -1.25
N GLY A 31 -7.22 18.75 -2.16
CA GLY A 31 -6.95 19.55 -3.34
C GLY A 31 -8.15 19.75 -4.25
N PHE A 32 -9.00 18.72 -4.35
CA PHE A 32 -10.25 18.78 -5.10
C PHE A 32 -11.28 19.69 -4.43
N ILE A 33 -11.45 19.60 -3.10
CA ILE A 33 -12.37 20.44 -2.32
C ILE A 33 -11.99 21.93 -2.43
N VAL A 34 -10.71 22.25 -2.35
CA VAL A 34 -10.23 23.65 -2.43
C VAL A 34 -10.03 24.16 -3.86
N ALA A 35 -10.41 23.37 -4.87
CA ALA A 35 -10.22 23.69 -6.30
C ALA A 35 -8.78 24.11 -6.64
N GLN A 36 -7.79 23.37 -6.12
CA GLN A 36 -6.37 23.59 -6.40
C GLN A 36 -5.80 22.42 -7.22
N PRO A 37 -5.74 22.55 -8.56
CA PRO A 37 -5.22 21.50 -9.43
C PRO A 37 -3.82 20.98 -9.04
N PRO A 38 -2.87 21.82 -8.59
CA PRO A 38 -1.56 21.32 -8.16
C PRO A 38 -1.63 20.31 -7.01
N LEU A 39 -2.51 20.52 -6.02
CA LEU A 39 -2.67 19.58 -4.90
C LEU A 39 -3.25 18.24 -5.34
N VAL A 40 -4.16 18.24 -6.31
CA VAL A 40 -4.70 17.02 -6.91
C VAL A 40 -3.60 16.22 -7.63
N ILE A 41 -2.72 16.92 -8.36
CA ILE A 41 -1.58 16.28 -9.03
C ILE A 41 -0.61 15.70 -7.99
N VAL A 42 -0.27 16.44 -6.95
CA VAL A 42 0.60 15.95 -5.87
C VAL A 42 0.00 14.69 -5.21
N GLY A 43 -1.27 14.72 -4.83
CA GLY A 43 -1.94 13.56 -4.24
C GLY A 43 -1.93 12.33 -5.17
N THR A 44 -2.16 12.55 -6.47
CA THR A 44 -2.11 11.49 -7.49
C THR A 44 -0.71 10.89 -7.61
N VAL A 45 0.33 11.73 -7.69
CA VAL A 45 1.73 11.28 -7.76
C VAL A 45 2.11 10.48 -6.51
N VAL A 46 1.70 10.93 -5.31
CA VAL A 46 1.94 10.20 -4.06
C VAL A 46 1.27 8.83 -4.08
N ALA A 47 0.01 8.73 -4.52
CA ALA A 47 -0.68 7.44 -4.63
C ALA A 47 0.03 6.47 -5.59
N LEU A 48 0.51 6.97 -6.74
CA LEU A 48 1.27 6.16 -7.70
C LEU A 48 2.63 5.71 -7.15
N LEU A 49 3.31 6.56 -6.38
CA LEU A 49 4.55 6.18 -5.69
C LEU A 49 4.31 5.03 -4.70
N GLY A 50 3.12 4.96 -4.08
CA GLY A 50 2.73 3.82 -3.25
C GLY A 50 2.83 2.49 -3.97
N VAL A 51 2.38 2.43 -5.23
CA VAL A 51 2.47 1.22 -6.06
C VAL A 51 3.93 0.82 -6.30
N VAL A 52 4.78 1.80 -6.61
CA VAL A 52 6.22 1.56 -6.83
C VAL A 52 6.88 1.03 -5.55
N VAL A 53 6.64 1.69 -4.41
CA VAL A 53 7.19 1.28 -3.11
C VAL A 53 6.69 -0.11 -2.72
N GLY A 54 5.39 -0.39 -2.90
CA GLY A 54 4.81 -1.72 -2.63
C GLY A 54 5.47 -2.82 -3.47
N LYS A 55 5.72 -2.56 -4.76
CA LYS A 55 6.45 -3.50 -5.64
C LYS A 55 7.90 -3.70 -5.18
N VAL A 56 8.60 -2.64 -4.79
CA VAL A 56 9.97 -2.73 -4.26
C VAL A 56 10.01 -3.54 -2.97
N LEU A 57 9.10 -3.29 -2.03
CA LEU A 57 8.99 -4.05 -0.78
C LEU A 57 8.64 -5.53 -1.02
N GLN A 58 7.79 -5.82 -2.01
CA GLN A 58 7.52 -7.19 -2.45
C GLN A 58 8.79 -7.88 -2.97
N MET A 59 9.59 -7.19 -3.80
CA MET A 59 10.85 -7.73 -4.32
C MET A 59 11.89 -7.96 -3.20
N MET A 60 11.86 -7.15 -2.15
CA MET A 60 12.70 -7.33 -0.96
C MET A 60 12.19 -8.43 0.00
N GLY A 61 11.15 -9.18 -0.37
CA GLY A 61 10.62 -10.29 0.42
C GLY A 61 9.65 -9.88 1.54
N LEU A 62 9.31 -8.59 1.64
CA LEU A 62 8.41 -8.06 2.69
C LEU A 62 6.91 -8.19 2.35
N GLY A 63 6.57 -8.81 1.22
CA GLY A 63 5.20 -8.99 0.72
C GLY A 63 4.45 -10.25 1.17
N LYS A 64 5.13 -11.19 1.84
CA LYS A 64 4.76 -12.58 2.20
C LYS A 64 4.07 -13.44 1.11
N ARG A 65 4.68 -14.60 0.82
CA ARG A 65 4.02 -15.93 0.73
C ARG A 65 5.02 -16.97 1.23
N GLN A 66 4.70 -17.70 2.29
CA GLN A 66 5.49 -18.84 2.80
C GLN A 66 4.51 -19.98 3.09
N VAL A 67 4.32 -20.90 2.14
CA VAL A 67 3.69 -22.20 2.42
C VAL A 67 4.81 -23.23 2.32
N SER A 68 5.09 -23.90 3.43
CA SER A 68 6.07 -24.99 3.50
C SER A 68 5.59 -26.16 2.66
N PRO A 69 6.45 -26.84 1.88
CA PRO A 69 6.10 -28.10 1.22
C PRO A 69 5.78 -29.15 2.29
N ASP A 70 4.56 -29.68 2.27
CA ASP A 70 4.20 -30.93 2.90
C ASP A 70 4.96 -32.07 2.20
N ALA A 71 6.00 -32.53 2.89
CA ALA A 71 6.67 -33.82 2.72
C ALA A 71 5.94 -34.92 3.50
#